data_AF-A0A534UWT3-F1
#
_entry.id   AF-A0A534UWT3-F1
#
_cell.length_a   1.000
_cell.length_b   1.000
_cell.length_c   1.000
_cell.angle_alpha   90.00
_cell.angle_beta   90.00
_cell.angle_gamma   90.00
#
_symmetry.space_group_name_H-M   'P 1'
#
loop_
_entity.id
_entity.type
_entity.pdbx_description
1 polymer ?
#
loop_
_entity_poly.entity_id
_entity_poly.type
_entity_poly.pdbx_seq_one_letter_code
_entity_poly.pdbx_strand_id
1 'polypeptide(L)'
;MNKASTFPGDVWKLAEERVIEAFSWVDRVEANDPEGTQMSFELTEEQAKIWGSAAYLQGHLFLSPYQATGRFPYSSVDYPALQKKWNPPLLIKVNGVFAGTSNHTGSYPRIEVHVKDGYVTEVKGGGTYGELWREFMKYPKINELNYPYQDRPGYWWFYEAGLGTNPKFFKRPDENMEGNNQSERNNSGVIHWGFGGSVVHDPDKPEESKAWIDFPKQHGLPKDHWWHVHNMLLTYRARVRGTKNTWLTIIDKGELTAYRSPELRALASRYGDPNDILNEDWVPHIPGINAPGKYEDYAKDPWKTFAEVMKKVNAGAYEYFYPKKK
;
A
#
# COMPACT_ATOMS: atom_id res chain seq x y z
N MET A 1 22.05 9.04 8.42
CA MET A 1 21.49 7.79 8.97
C MET A 1 19.99 7.89 8.88
N ASN A 2 19.31 6.79 8.49
CA ASN A 2 17.86 6.71 8.47
C ASN A 2 17.31 6.88 9.91
N LYS A 3 16.31 7.75 10.08
CA LYS A 3 15.69 8.04 11.39
C LYS A 3 14.46 7.16 11.70
N ALA A 4 14.07 6.26 10.80
CA ALA A 4 12.90 5.38 10.96
C ALA A 4 12.92 4.57 12.26
N SER A 5 14.07 4.00 12.63
CA SER A 5 14.23 3.24 13.88
C SER A 5 14.19 4.12 15.14
N THR A 6 14.35 5.43 14.99
CA THR A 6 14.33 6.41 16.09
C THR A 6 13.05 7.24 16.14
N PHE A 7 12.10 6.99 15.23
CA PHE A 7 10.81 7.69 15.22
C PHE A 7 10.02 7.30 16.49
N PRO A 8 9.47 8.25 17.26
CA PRO A 8 8.82 7.94 18.54
C PRO A 8 7.65 6.96 18.36
N GLY A 9 7.73 5.81 19.02
CA GLY A 9 6.80 4.69 18.83
C GLY A 9 5.37 4.99 19.26
N ASP A 10 5.17 5.85 20.28
CA ASP A 10 3.85 6.28 20.74
C ASP A 10 3.19 7.25 19.76
N VAL A 11 3.97 8.19 19.19
CA VAL A 11 3.52 9.06 18.10
C VAL A 11 3.15 8.25 16.87
N TRP A 12 3.98 7.26 16.51
CA TRP A 12 3.70 6.37 15.38
C TRP A 12 2.40 5.60 15.58
N LYS A 13 2.25 4.95 16.74
CA LYS A 13 1.06 4.18 17.08
C LYS A 13 -0.21 5.03 17.08
N LEU A 14 -0.19 6.22 17.68
CA LEU A 14 -1.36 7.10 17.71
C LEU A 14 -1.79 7.54 16.30
N ALA A 15 -0.84 7.78 15.39
CA ALA A 15 -1.17 8.08 14.00
C ALA A 15 -1.89 6.93 13.29
N GLU A 16 -1.45 5.70 13.55
CA GLU A 16 -2.07 4.50 13.00
C GLU A 16 -3.47 4.25 13.57
N GLU A 17 -3.65 4.46 14.86
CA GLU A 17 -4.96 4.37 15.52
C GLU A 17 -5.97 5.34 14.89
N ARG A 18 -5.56 6.60 14.67
CA ARG A 18 -6.42 7.62 14.03
C ARG A 18 -6.82 7.29 12.61
N VAL A 19 -6.02 6.51 11.89
CA VAL A 19 -6.39 5.99 10.55
C VAL A 19 -7.44 4.89 10.67
N ILE A 20 -7.22 3.92 11.55
CA ILE A 20 -8.04 2.69 11.61
C ILE A 20 -9.39 2.91 12.30
N GLU A 21 -9.45 3.81 13.30
CA GLU A 21 -10.67 4.10 14.07
C GLU A 21 -11.89 4.37 13.18
N ALA A 22 -11.67 4.98 12.02
CA ALA A 22 -12.72 5.30 11.07
C ALA A 22 -13.30 4.08 10.33
N PHE A 23 -12.51 3.03 10.09
CA PHE A 23 -12.85 1.98 9.12
C PHE A 23 -14.12 1.21 9.45
N SER A 24 -14.46 1.05 10.74
CA SER A 24 -15.71 0.41 11.16
C SER A 24 -16.97 1.19 10.74
N TRP A 25 -16.82 2.46 10.38
CA TRP A 25 -17.91 3.40 10.16
C TRP A 25 -18.05 3.86 8.72
N VAL A 26 -17.22 3.35 7.79
CA VAL A 26 -17.23 3.79 6.39
C VAL A 26 -18.01 2.85 5.50
N ASP A 27 -18.62 3.38 4.44
CA ASP A 27 -19.39 2.60 3.45
C ASP A 27 -18.84 2.68 2.03
N ARG A 28 -17.86 3.56 1.77
CA ARG A 28 -17.22 3.72 0.47
C ARG A 28 -15.81 4.24 0.62
N VAL A 29 -14.92 3.74 -0.23
CA VAL A 29 -13.56 4.21 -0.38
C VAL A 29 -13.35 4.69 -1.82
N GLU A 30 -12.57 5.76 -1.95
CA GLU A 30 -12.07 6.24 -3.23
C GLU A 30 -10.59 6.57 -3.12
N ALA A 31 -9.81 6.16 -4.13
CA ALA A 31 -8.41 6.50 -4.24
C ALA A 31 -8.09 7.02 -5.63
N ASN A 32 -7.29 8.09 -5.71
CA ASN A 32 -6.80 8.64 -6.97
C ASN A 32 -5.38 9.20 -6.84
N ASP A 33 -4.59 9.10 -7.90
CA ASP A 33 -3.20 9.58 -7.95
C ASP A 33 -2.94 10.31 -9.28
N PRO A 34 -2.04 11.31 -9.32
CA PRO A 34 -1.68 12.00 -10.57
C PRO A 34 -1.10 11.10 -11.67
N GLU A 35 -0.57 9.92 -11.34
CA GLU A 35 -0.15 8.90 -12.31
C GLU A 35 -1.33 8.16 -12.94
N GLY A 36 -2.57 8.43 -12.51
CA GLY A 36 -3.81 7.94 -13.14
C GLY A 36 -4.47 6.77 -12.43
N THR A 37 -4.05 6.41 -11.20
CA THR A 37 -4.87 5.56 -10.35
C THR A 37 -6.21 6.25 -10.11
N GLN A 38 -7.30 5.51 -10.27
CA GLN A 38 -8.64 5.94 -9.93
C GLN A 38 -9.47 4.68 -9.64
N MET A 39 -9.72 4.41 -8.36
CA MET A 39 -10.47 3.23 -7.93
C MET A 39 -11.47 3.57 -6.82
N SER A 40 -12.46 2.70 -6.69
CA SER A 40 -13.43 2.77 -5.61
C SER A 40 -13.95 1.40 -5.23
N PHE A 41 -14.45 1.31 -4.00
CA PHE A 41 -15.25 0.17 -3.56
C PHE A 41 -16.23 0.58 -2.47
N GLU A 42 -17.25 -0.24 -2.28
CA GLU A 42 -18.29 -0.04 -1.28
C GLU A 42 -18.29 -1.19 -0.27
N LEU A 43 -18.75 -0.89 0.94
CA LEU A 43 -18.75 -1.81 2.08
C LEU A 43 -20.10 -1.83 2.78
N THR A 44 -20.57 -3.04 3.08
CA THR A 44 -21.64 -3.21 4.07
C THR A 44 -21.15 -2.84 5.47
N GLU A 45 -22.09 -2.66 6.40
CA GLU A 45 -21.75 -2.41 7.80
C GLU A 45 -20.94 -3.54 8.44
N GLU A 46 -21.27 -4.78 8.12
CA GLU A 46 -20.54 -5.94 8.60
C GLU A 46 -19.11 -5.98 8.04
N GLN A 47 -18.94 -5.75 6.73
CA GLN A 47 -17.61 -5.72 6.10
C GLN A 47 -16.73 -4.61 6.69
N ALA A 48 -17.29 -3.42 6.91
CA ALA A 48 -16.59 -2.30 7.52
C ALA A 48 -16.12 -2.63 8.96
N LYS A 49 -16.99 -3.23 9.79
CA LYS A 49 -16.63 -3.67 11.14
C LYS A 49 -15.51 -4.72 11.15
N ILE A 50 -15.58 -5.71 10.24
CA ILE A 50 -14.54 -6.72 10.13
C ILE A 50 -13.22 -6.07 9.71
N TRP A 51 -13.24 -5.20 8.69
CA TRP A 51 -12.04 -4.50 8.22
C TRP A 51 -11.41 -3.63 9.32
N GLY A 52 -12.21 -2.81 10.02
CA GLY A 52 -11.73 -1.98 11.13
C GLY A 52 -11.11 -2.79 12.27
N SER A 53 -11.61 -4.01 12.54
CA SER A 53 -11.03 -4.92 13.53
C SER A 53 -9.69 -5.54 13.10
N ALA A 54 -9.35 -5.47 11.81
CA ALA A 54 -8.30 -6.29 11.23
C ALA A 54 -7.21 -5.54 10.45
N ALA A 55 -7.39 -4.22 10.26
CA ALA A 55 -6.50 -3.41 9.44
C ALA A 55 -5.12 -3.12 10.08
N TYR A 56 -4.95 -3.41 11.36
CA TYR A 56 -3.73 -3.05 12.09
C TYR A 56 -2.56 -4.00 11.77
N LEU A 57 -1.46 -3.41 11.34
CA LEU A 57 -0.11 -3.98 11.35
C LEU A 57 0.84 -2.79 11.51
N GLN A 58 1.59 -2.75 12.61
CA GLN A 58 2.44 -1.60 12.91
C GLN A 58 3.42 -1.33 11.76
N GLY A 59 3.41 -0.10 11.27
CA GLY A 59 4.21 0.40 10.17
C GLY A 59 3.67 0.12 8.77
N HIS A 60 2.61 -0.67 8.63
CA HIS A 60 2.17 -1.22 7.36
C HIS A 60 0.68 -1.56 7.35
N LEU A 61 -0.18 -0.55 7.52
CA LEU A 61 -1.63 -0.74 7.70
C LEU A 61 -2.29 -1.38 6.46
N PHE A 62 -3.31 -2.20 6.68
CA PHE A 62 -4.03 -2.87 5.60
C PHE A 62 -5.25 -2.05 5.17
N LEU A 63 -5.10 -1.31 4.06
CA LEU A 63 -6.15 -0.47 3.47
C LEU A 63 -7.05 -1.21 2.46
N SER A 64 -6.84 -2.52 2.33
CA SER A 64 -7.70 -3.45 1.60
C SER A 64 -8.33 -4.43 2.59
N PRO A 65 -9.67 -4.59 2.59
CA PRO A 65 -10.32 -5.59 3.44
C PRO A 65 -9.88 -7.02 3.13
N TYR A 66 -9.49 -7.32 1.88
CA TYR A 66 -9.01 -8.66 1.54
C TYR A 66 -7.66 -8.94 2.22
N GLN A 67 -6.70 -8.02 2.14
CA GLN A 67 -5.42 -8.14 2.86
C GLN A 67 -5.58 -8.25 4.38
N ALA A 68 -6.49 -7.46 4.94
CA ALA A 68 -6.76 -7.43 6.38
C ALA A 68 -7.35 -8.75 6.92
N THR A 69 -7.91 -9.58 6.04
CA THR A 69 -8.61 -10.81 6.41
C THR A 69 -7.91 -12.06 5.87
N GLY A 70 -8.51 -13.25 6.04
CA GLY A 70 -7.83 -14.53 5.84
C GLY A 70 -6.79 -14.81 6.92
N ARG A 71 -7.00 -14.25 8.11
CA ARG A 71 -6.06 -14.32 9.24
C ARG A 71 -6.76 -14.05 10.57
N PHE A 72 -6.17 -14.54 11.65
CA PHE A 72 -6.26 -13.90 12.97
C PHE A 72 -5.58 -12.53 12.91
N PRO A 73 -6.28 -11.41 13.15
CA PRO A 73 -5.66 -10.09 13.04
C PRO A 73 -4.71 -9.76 14.19
N TYR A 74 -3.81 -8.80 13.99
CA TYR A 74 -2.99 -8.28 15.08
C TYR A 74 -3.83 -7.48 16.09
N SER A 75 -3.44 -7.53 17.36
CA SER A 75 -3.98 -6.68 18.42
C SER A 75 -3.32 -5.30 18.33
N SER A 76 -4.12 -4.23 18.32
CA SER A 76 -3.63 -2.86 18.48
C SER A 76 -3.23 -2.54 19.94
N VAL A 77 -3.73 -3.32 20.90
CA VAL A 77 -3.44 -3.15 22.33
C VAL A 77 -2.18 -3.91 22.72
N ASP A 78 -2.14 -5.22 22.42
CA ASP A 78 -1.11 -6.17 22.87
C ASP A 78 -0.14 -6.56 21.74
N TYR A 79 0.12 -5.66 20.79
CA TYR A 79 1.00 -5.94 19.64
C TYR A 79 2.37 -6.50 20.08
N PRO A 80 2.91 -7.54 19.42
CA PRO A 80 2.44 -8.19 18.18
C PRO A 80 1.50 -9.38 18.39
N ALA A 81 0.82 -9.49 19.54
CA ALA A 81 -0.12 -10.58 19.77
C ALA A 81 -1.25 -10.58 18.73
N LEU A 82 -1.76 -11.78 18.41
CA LEU A 82 -2.91 -11.96 17.54
C LEU A 82 -4.20 -12.00 18.35
N GLN A 83 -5.27 -11.50 17.75
CA GLN A 83 -6.62 -11.63 18.27
C GLN A 83 -7.08 -13.09 18.20
N LYS A 84 -8.07 -13.45 19.02
CA LYS A 84 -8.56 -14.83 19.13
C LYS A 84 -9.53 -15.24 18.02
N LYS A 85 -10.08 -14.28 17.27
CA LYS A 85 -11.06 -14.54 16.23
C LYS A 85 -10.36 -14.53 14.86
N TRP A 86 -10.51 -15.62 14.11
CA TRP A 86 -10.15 -15.66 12.71
C TRP A 86 -11.19 -14.91 11.88
N ASN A 87 -10.72 -14.07 10.95
CA ASN A 87 -11.59 -13.37 10.01
C ASN A 87 -11.48 -14.00 8.62
N PRO A 88 -12.59 -14.51 8.03
CA PRO A 88 -12.58 -15.07 6.69
C PRO A 88 -12.22 -14.01 5.63
N PRO A 89 -11.58 -14.41 4.52
CA PRO A 89 -11.27 -13.52 3.41
C PRO A 89 -12.48 -12.70 2.95
N LEU A 90 -12.30 -11.38 2.84
CA LEU A 90 -13.30 -10.46 2.31
C LEU A 90 -12.90 -9.97 0.92
N LEU A 91 -13.36 -10.67 -0.11
CA LEU A 91 -13.16 -10.27 -1.51
C LEU A 91 -14.16 -9.15 -1.86
N ILE A 92 -13.70 -7.90 -1.76
CA ILE A 92 -14.50 -6.72 -2.06
C ILE A 92 -14.54 -6.44 -3.56
N LYS A 93 -15.68 -5.96 -4.05
CA LYS A 93 -15.91 -5.59 -5.45
C LYS A 93 -15.27 -4.25 -5.79
N VAL A 94 -13.94 -4.22 -5.82
CA VAL A 94 -13.18 -3.02 -6.24
C VAL A 94 -13.32 -2.80 -7.74
N ASN A 95 -13.49 -1.55 -8.15
CA ASN A 95 -13.59 -1.16 -9.55
C ASN A 95 -12.69 0.05 -9.83
N GLY A 96 -12.01 0.03 -10.98
CA GLY A 96 -11.23 1.17 -11.45
C GLY A 96 -9.91 0.79 -12.09
N VAL A 97 -8.98 1.75 -12.10
CA VAL A 97 -7.65 1.61 -12.68
C VAL A 97 -6.61 1.87 -11.59
N PHE A 98 -5.58 1.04 -11.55
CA PHE A 98 -4.38 1.24 -10.76
C PHE A 98 -3.23 1.53 -11.70
N ALA A 99 -2.58 2.67 -11.56
CA ALA A 99 -1.51 3.12 -12.44
C ALA A 99 -0.30 3.57 -11.64
N GLY A 100 0.87 3.43 -12.24
CA GLY A 100 2.12 3.85 -11.62
C GLY A 100 3.34 3.40 -12.40
N THR A 101 4.49 3.67 -11.83
CA THR A 101 5.81 3.54 -12.48
C THR A 101 6.82 2.77 -11.63
N SER A 102 6.41 2.25 -10.46
CA SER A 102 7.25 1.45 -9.58
C SER A 102 6.51 0.31 -8.87
N ASN A 103 7.27 -0.70 -8.46
CA ASN A 103 6.85 -1.78 -7.58
C ASN A 103 7.99 -2.16 -6.62
N HIS A 104 7.83 -3.27 -5.90
CA HIS A 104 8.84 -3.84 -5.01
C HIS A 104 10.21 -4.11 -5.67
N THR A 105 10.23 -4.40 -6.97
CA THR A 105 11.41 -4.83 -7.73
C THR A 105 11.88 -3.77 -8.73
N GLY A 106 11.67 -2.49 -8.42
CA GLY A 106 12.21 -1.38 -9.20
C GLY A 106 11.13 -0.56 -9.92
N SER A 107 11.54 0.08 -11.01
CA SER A 107 10.70 0.98 -11.81
C SER A 107 10.54 0.50 -13.24
N TYR A 108 9.41 0.81 -13.85
CA TYR A 108 9.03 0.39 -15.19
C TYR A 108 8.24 1.49 -15.90
N PRO A 109 8.19 1.51 -17.25
CA PRO A 109 7.34 2.44 -17.97
C PRO A 109 5.90 2.34 -17.49
N ARG A 110 5.17 3.44 -17.41
CA ARG A 110 3.85 3.52 -16.77
C ARG A 110 2.94 2.35 -17.15
N ILE A 111 2.37 1.72 -16.13
CA ILE A 111 1.40 0.63 -16.25
C ILE A 111 0.00 1.13 -15.90
N GLU A 112 -1.02 0.47 -16.44
CA GLU A 112 -2.40 0.55 -15.95
C GLU A 112 -2.95 -0.87 -15.75
N VAL A 113 -3.49 -1.13 -14.58
CA VAL A 113 -4.15 -2.38 -14.21
C VAL A 113 -5.63 -2.07 -14.02
N HIS A 114 -6.45 -2.57 -14.92
CA HIS A 114 -7.90 -2.36 -14.91
C HIS A 114 -8.55 -3.47 -14.11
N VAL A 115 -9.35 -3.10 -13.12
CA VAL A 115 -10.00 -4.00 -12.18
C VAL A 115 -11.50 -3.81 -12.23
N LYS A 116 -12.23 -4.93 -12.30
CA LYS A 116 -13.70 -4.97 -12.23
C LYS A 116 -14.13 -6.01 -11.21
N ASP A 117 -15.05 -5.61 -10.32
CA ASP A 117 -15.59 -6.47 -9.27
C ASP A 117 -14.52 -7.19 -8.43
N GLY A 118 -13.38 -6.53 -8.22
CA GLY A 118 -12.23 -7.03 -7.47
C GLY A 118 -11.23 -7.85 -8.29
N TYR A 119 -11.48 -8.14 -9.58
CA TYR A 119 -10.63 -8.97 -10.43
C TYR A 119 -9.94 -8.16 -11.53
N VAL A 120 -8.67 -8.44 -11.82
CA VAL A 120 -7.94 -7.80 -12.92
C VAL A 120 -8.50 -8.28 -14.25
N THR A 121 -8.93 -7.34 -15.09
CA THR A 121 -9.48 -7.64 -16.42
C THR A 121 -8.54 -7.28 -17.55
N GLU A 122 -7.65 -6.31 -17.35
CA GLU A 122 -6.74 -5.83 -18.40
C GLU A 122 -5.49 -5.18 -17.79
N VAL A 123 -4.34 -5.32 -18.46
CA VAL A 123 -3.08 -4.65 -18.11
C VAL A 123 -2.51 -3.94 -19.33
N LYS A 124 -2.34 -2.62 -19.26
CA LYS A 124 -1.79 -1.78 -20.35
C LYS A 124 -0.43 -1.22 -19.96
N GLY A 125 0.44 -1.00 -20.94
CA GLY A 125 1.78 -0.45 -20.69
C GLY A 125 2.66 -1.38 -19.84
N GLY A 126 3.47 -0.79 -18.96
CA GLY A 126 4.32 -1.52 -18.02
C GLY A 126 5.68 -1.97 -18.57
N GLY A 127 5.99 -1.72 -19.85
CA GLY A 127 7.15 -2.32 -20.52
C GLY A 127 7.18 -3.84 -20.35
N THR A 128 8.37 -4.40 -20.13
CA THR A 128 8.57 -5.83 -19.86
C THR A 128 7.78 -6.33 -18.65
N TYR A 129 7.63 -5.52 -17.60
CA TYR A 129 6.85 -5.92 -16.42
C TYR A 129 5.38 -6.16 -16.78
N GLY A 130 4.77 -5.25 -17.53
CA GLY A 130 3.41 -5.40 -18.02
C GLY A 130 3.25 -6.53 -19.04
N GLU A 131 4.26 -6.79 -19.89
CA GLU A 131 4.26 -7.92 -20.82
C GLU A 131 4.23 -9.25 -20.07
N LEU A 132 5.11 -9.41 -19.07
CA LEU A 132 5.11 -10.59 -18.21
C LEU A 132 3.77 -10.75 -17.50
N TRP A 133 3.19 -9.67 -16.97
CA TRP A 133 1.87 -9.73 -16.32
C TRP A 133 0.81 -10.28 -17.27
N ARG A 134 0.71 -9.73 -18.48
CA ARG A 134 -0.24 -10.19 -19.50
C ARG A 134 -0.03 -11.65 -19.91
N GLU A 135 1.21 -12.15 -19.92
CA GLU A 135 1.49 -13.56 -20.18
C GLU A 135 1.09 -14.46 -19.01
N PHE A 136 1.38 -14.06 -17.77
CA PHE A 136 0.93 -14.79 -16.58
C PHE A 136 -0.59 -14.82 -16.46
N MET A 137 -1.31 -13.80 -16.93
CA MET A 137 -2.78 -13.82 -16.97
C MET A 137 -3.35 -14.97 -17.81
N LYS A 138 -2.54 -15.54 -18.72
CA LYS A 138 -2.91 -16.69 -19.56
C LYS A 138 -2.37 -18.01 -19.04
N TYR A 139 -1.68 -18.01 -17.89
CA TYR A 139 -1.03 -19.21 -17.35
C TYR A 139 -2.05 -20.33 -17.12
N PRO A 140 -1.75 -21.60 -17.47
CA PRO A 140 -2.72 -22.69 -17.37
C PRO A 140 -3.37 -22.77 -15.97
N LYS A 141 -4.69 -22.91 -15.93
CA LYS A 141 -5.50 -23.06 -14.72
C LYS A 141 -5.56 -21.83 -13.79
N ILE A 142 -4.80 -20.78 -14.05
CA ILE A 142 -4.67 -19.61 -13.14
C ILE A 142 -5.96 -18.83 -12.96
N ASN A 143 -6.89 -18.94 -13.92
CA ASN A 143 -8.21 -18.30 -13.89
C ASN A 143 -9.35 -19.28 -13.57
N GLU A 144 -9.06 -20.58 -13.50
CA GLU A 144 -10.08 -21.64 -13.47
C GLU A 144 -10.21 -22.25 -12.08
N LEU A 145 -9.08 -22.46 -11.40
CA LEU A 145 -9.08 -23.11 -10.11
C LEU A 145 -9.46 -22.13 -9.00
N ASN A 146 -10.20 -22.64 -8.02
CA ASN A 146 -10.55 -21.90 -6.83
C ASN A 146 -9.51 -22.15 -5.75
N TYR A 147 -8.85 -21.10 -5.29
CA TYR A 147 -7.91 -21.20 -4.19
C TYR A 147 -8.66 -21.48 -2.88
N PRO A 148 -8.02 -22.15 -1.90
CA PRO A 148 -8.64 -22.40 -0.60
C PRO A 148 -9.20 -21.12 0.04
N TYR A 149 -10.40 -21.23 0.61
CA TYR A 149 -11.13 -20.15 1.30
C TYR A 149 -11.53 -18.95 0.42
N GLN A 150 -11.37 -19.04 -0.90
CA GLN A 150 -11.97 -18.08 -1.83
C GLN A 150 -13.32 -18.60 -2.33
N ASP A 151 -14.26 -17.68 -2.55
CA ASP A 151 -15.60 -18.01 -3.05
C ASP A 151 -15.69 -18.02 -4.57
N ARG A 152 -14.62 -17.60 -5.26
CA ARG A 152 -14.58 -17.40 -6.71
C ARG A 152 -13.25 -17.87 -7.27
N PRO A 153 -13.26 -18.48 -8.48
CA PRO A 153 -12.04 -18.97 -9.09
C PRO A 153 -11.09 -17.83 -9.47
N GLY A 154 -9.83 -18.21 -9.66
CA GLY A 154 -8.82 -17.37 -10.25
C GLY A 154 -7.89 -16.71 -9.25
N TYR A 155 -6.75 -16.26 -9.77
CA TYR A 155 -5.67 -15.69 -8.97
C TYR A 155 -5.72 -14.17 -8.90
N TRP A 156 -6.18 -13.48 -9.95
CA TRP A 156 -5.93 -12.05 -10.16
C TRP A 156 -6.87 -11.12 -9.38
N TRP A 157 -7.01 -11.35 -8.07
CA TRP A 157 -7.80 -10.48 -7.20
C TRP A 157 -6.98 -9.26 -6.75
N PHE A 158 -7.65 -8.13 -6.55
CA PHE A 158 -7.09 -7.03 -5.78
C PHE A 158 -6.97 -7.47 -4.33
N TYR A 159 -5.75 -7.72 -3.88
CA TYR A 159 -5.46 -8.28 -2.57
C TYR A 159 -4.97 -7.19 -1.61
N GLU A 160 -3.83 -6.59 -1.91
CA GLU A 160 -3.12 -5.70 -1.00
C GLU A 160 -3.36 -4.23 -1.32
N ALA A 161 -3.54 -3.44 -0.27
CA ALA A 161 -3.30 -2.01 -0.24
C ALA A 161 -2.54 -1.72 1.06
N GLY A 162 -1.23 -1.93 1.03
CA GLY A 162 -0.40 -1.73 2.21
C GLY A 162 -0.02 -0.27 2.30
N LEU A 163 -0.32 0.37 3.43
CA LEU A 163 0.04 1.75 3.71
C LEU A 163 1.28 1.80 4.58
N GLY A 164 2.37 2.35 4.04
CA GLY A 164 3.49 2.81 4.86
C GLY A 164 3.05 3.97 5.74
N THR A 165 3.47 3.97 7.00
CA THR A 165 3.00 4.99 7.96
C THR A 165 4.12 5.82 8.56
N ASN A 166 5.40 5.40 8.47
CA ASN A 166 6.48 6.13 9.15
C ASN A 166 7.15 7.16 8.22
N PRO A 167 7.12 8.46 8.58
CA PRO A 167 7.56 9.56 7.72
C PRO A 167 9.09 9.62 7.56
N LYS A 168 9.83 8.76 8.26
CA LYS A 168 11.28 8.73 8.26
C LYS A 168 11.85 7.64 7.34
N PHE A 169 11.01 6.77 6.79
CA PHE A 169 11.45 5.90 5.70
C PHE A 169 11.66 6.73 4.43
N PHE A 170 12.58 6.27 3.59
CA PHE A 170 12.85 6.86 2.30
C PHE A 170 13.34 5.79 1.35
N LYS A 171 13.20 6.06 0.06
CA LYS A 171 13.79 5.21 -0.98
C LYS A 171 15.31 5.23 -0.86
N ARG A 172 15.89 4.13 -0.39
CA ARG A 172 17.32 4.08 -0.15
C ARG A 172 18.13 4.00 -1.46
N PRO A 173 19.21 4.78 -1.61
CA PRO A 173 20.05 4.70 -2.81
C PRO A 173 20.64 3.32 -3.08
N ASP A 174 21.08 2.59 -2.05
CA ASP A 174 21.70 1.27 -2.19
C ASP A 174 20.68 0.22 -2.66
N GLU A 175 19.47 0.21 -2.10
CA GLU A 175 18.39 -0.68 -2.55
C GLU A 175 17.94 -0.34 -3.97
N ASN A 176 17.71 0.94 -4.26
CA ASN A 176 17.22 1.35 -5.57
C ASN A 176 18.19 0.93 -6.68
N MET A 177 19.50 1.09 -6.47
CA MET A 177 20.51 0.74 -7.48
C MET A 177 20.59 -0.77 -7.80
N GLU A 178 19.99 -1.61 -6.97
CA GLU A 178 19.85 -3.06 -7.18
C GLU A 178 18.46 -3.46 -7.70
N GLY A 179 17.61 -2.49 -8.05
CA GLY A 179 16.24 -2.74 -8.49
C GLY A 179 15.32 -3.15 -7.34
N ASN A 180 15.53 -2.59 -6.14
CA ASN A 180 14.74 -2.89 -4.96
C ASN A 180 14.12 -1.61 -4.37
N ASN A 181 12.83 -1.68 -4.06
CA ASN A 181 12.03 -0.59 -3.51
C ASN A 181 11.30 -1.00 -2.21
N GLN A 182 11.89 -1.87 -1.39
CA GLN A 182 11.25 -2.30 -0.14
C GLN A 182 11.22 -1.18 0.92
N SER A 183 12.23 -0.32 1.00
CA SER A 183 12.23 0.79 1.95
C SER A 183 11.18 1.87 1.65
N GLU A 184 10.98 2.22 0.39
CA GLU A 184 10.05 3.31 0.00
C GLU A 184 8.60 2.99 0.37
N ARG A 185 8.21 1.71 0.33
CA ARG A 185 6.83 1.27 0.58
C ARG A 185 6.40 1.51 2.03
N ASN A 186 7.36 1.63 2.94
CA ASN A 186 7.12 1.87 4.37
C ASN A 186 7.05 3.37 4.71
N ASN A 187 7.36 4.26 3.75
CA ASN A 187 7.24 5.70 3.95
C ASN A 187 5.78 6.09 4.13
N SER A 188 5.55 7.08 4.98
CA SER A 188 4.19 7.54 5.28
C SER A 188 3.44 7.94 4.01
N GLY A 189 2.16 7.54 3.93
CA GLY A 189 1.26 7.91 2.84
C GLY A 189 1.53 7.22 1.49
N VAL A 190 2.56 6.39 1.42
CA VAL A 190 2.79 5.49 0.28
C VAL A 190 1.85 4.31 0.37
N ILE A 191 1.16 4.02 -0.74
CA ILE A 191 0.45 2.75 -0.91
C ILE A 191 1.09 1.93 -2.00
N HIS A 192 1.36 0.67 -1.72
CA HIS A 192 1.57 -0.36 -2.74
C HIS A 192 0.34 -1.26 -2.81
N TRP A 193 -0.12 -1.42 -4.04
CA TRP A 193 -1.26 -2.25 -4.41
C TRP A 193 -0.73 -3.61 -4.83
N GLY A 194 -1.26 -4.68 -4.27
CA GLY A 194 -0.87 -6.05 -4.62
C GLY A 194 -2.02 -6.83 -5.27
N PHE A 195 -1.71 -7.61 -6.29
CA PHE A 195 -2.67 -8.40 -7.05
C PHE A 195 -2.30 -9.88 -7.02
N GLY A 196 -3.30 -10.72 -6.75
CA GLY A 196 -3.14 -12.12 -6.43
C GLY A 196 -4.08 -12.50 -5.29
N GLY A 197 -3.61 -13.33 -4.37
CA GLY A 197 -4.31 -13.61 -3.13
C GLY A 197 -3.38 -14.21 -2.09
N SER A 198 -3.79 -14.13 -0.83
CA SER A 198 -3.15 -14.86 0.26
C SER A 198 -4.13 -15.10 1.41
N VAL A 199 -4.07 -16.27 2.00
CA VAL A 199 -4.71 -16.59 3.29
C VAL A 199 -3.61 -17.00 4.23
N VAL A 200 -3.37 -16.20 5.26
CA VAL A 200 -2.19 -16.32 6.12
C VAL A 200 -2.39 -17.42 7.16
N HIS A 201 -3.60 -17.53 7.71
CA HIS A 201 -3.92 -18.51 8.74
C HIS A 201 -5.10 -19.39 8.34
N ASP A 202 -5.03 -20.69 8.63
CA ASP A 202 -6.21 -21.55 8.58
C ASP A 202 -7.21 -21.16 9.71
N PRO A 203 -8.52 -21.45 9.57
CA PRO A 203 -9.52 -21.00 10.53
C PRO A 203 -9.36 -21.55 11.96
N ASP A 204 -8.68 -22.68 12.10
CA ASP A 204 -8.51 -23.41 13.36
C ASP A 204 -7.39 -22.85 14.24
N LYS A 205 -6.34 -22.26 13.65
CA LYS A 205 -5.16 -21.82 14.41
C LYS A 205 -4.35 -20.71 13.73
N PRO A 206 -3.67 -19.85 14.50
CA PRO A 206 -2.84 -18.76 13.99
C PRO A 206 -1.44 -19.24 13.54
N GLU A 207 -1.43 -20.22 12.62
CA GLU A 207 -0.22 -20.73 11.98
C GLU A 207 -0.37 -20.59 10.45
N GLU A 208 0.76 -20.60 9.71
CA GLU A 208 0.74 -20.49 8.25
C GLU A 208 -0.25 -21.49 7.64
N SER A 209 -1.18 -21.00 6.80
CA SER A 209 -2.23 -21.82 6.21
C SER A 209 -1.64 -22.94 5.36
N LYS A 210 -1.81 -24.19 5.82
CA LYS A 210 -1.32 -25.35 5.09
C LYS A 210 -2.11 -25.55 3.80
N ALA A 211 -3.43 -25.37 3.87
CA ALA A 211 -4.30 -25.48 2.72
C ALA A 211 -3.89 -24.49 1.63
N TRP A 212 -3.68 -23.21 1.99
CA TRP A 212 -3.27 -22.17 1.07
C TRP A 212 -1.89 -22.43 0.46
N ILE A 213 -0.92 -22.93 1.23
CA ILE A 213 0.45 -23.15 0.76
C ILE A 213 0.59 -24.40 -0.11
N ASP A 214 -0.14 -25.47 0.19
CA ASP A 214 -0.02 -26.74 -0.53
C ASP A 214 -0.74 -26.73 -1.89
N PHE A 215 -1.88 -26.03 -1.98
CA PHE A 215 -2.66 -25.96 -3.21
C PHE A 215 -1.87 -25.42 -4.43
N PRO A 216 -1.16 -24.28 -4.35
CA PRO A 216 -0.39 -23.77 -5.48
C PRO A 216 0.76 -24.70 -5.85
N LYS A 217 1.39 -25.38 -4.88
CA LYS A 217 2.44 -26.37 -5.16
C LYS A 217 1.91 -27.56 -5.96
N GLN A 218 0.72 -28.06 -5.62
CA GLN A 218 0.09 -29.20 -6.30
C GLN A 218 -0.38 -28.85 -7.72
N HIS A 219 -0.72 -27.58 -7.96
CA HIS A 219 -1.28 -27.13 -9.23
C HIS A 219 -0.31 -26.32 -10.10
N GLY A 220 0.91 -26.06 -9.63
CA GLY A 220 1.90 -25.25 -10.33
C GLY A 220 1.50 -23.77 -10.40
N LEU A 221 0.78 -23.26 -9.40
CA LEU A 221 0.23 -21.91 -9.37
C LEU A 221 1.01 -20.98 -8.42
N PRO A 222 0.89 -19.64 -8.57
CA PRO A 222 1.48 -18.70 -7.62
C PRO A 222 0.81 -18.78 -6.23
N LYS A 223 1.61 -18.62 -5.18
CA LYS A 223 1.16 -18.78 -3.78
C LYS A 223 0.79 -17.49 -3.05
N ASP A 224 1.04 -16.32 -3.65
CA ASP A 224 0.92 -15.04 -2.95
C ASP A 224 0.52 -13.91 -3.91
N HIS A 225 0.50 -12.64 -3.51
CA HIS A 225 0.12 -11.49 -4.33
C HIS A 225 1.31 -10.81 -5.02
N TRP A 226 2.05 -11.53 -5.87
CA TRP A 226 3.37 -11.11 -6.37
C TRP A 226 3.40 -9.82 -7.19
N TRP A 227 2.27 -9.39 -7.74
CA TRP A 227 2.21 -8.27 -8.69
C TRP A 227 1.85 -6.98 -7.99
N HIS A 228 2.64 -5.93 -8.19
CA HIS A 228 2.51 -4.70 -7.43
C HIS A 228 2.62 -3.44 -8.28
N VAL A 229 1.91 -2.40 -7.82
CA VAL A 229 2.04 -1.02 -8.29
C VAL A 229 2.12 -0.13 -7.07
N HIS A 230 3.10 0.77 -6.99
CA HIS A 230 3.20 1.76 -5.92
C HIS A 230 2.61 3.10 -6.37
N ASN A 231 1.89 3.78 -5.49
CA ASN A 231 1.57 5.21 -5.61
C ASN A 231 2.15 5.95 -4.41
N MET A 232 2.91 7.01 -4.71
CA MET A 232 3.64 7.78 -3.72
C MET A 232 2.98 9.14 -3.43
N LEU A 233 2.02 9.57 -4.26
CA LEU A 233 1.33 10.87 -4.15
C LEU A 233 -0.20 10.69 -4.19
N LEU A 234 -0.67 9.56 -3.65
CA LEU A 234 -2.06 9.15 -3.67
C LEU A 234 -2.93 10.07 -2.79
N THR A 235 -4.16 10.31 -3.21
CA THR A 235 -5.24 10.74 -2.32
C THR A 235 -6.17 9.57 -2.04
N TYR A 236 -6.32 9.19 -0.78
CA TYR A 236 -7.19 8.11 -0.32
C TYR A 236 -8.24 8.65 0.64
N ARG A 237 -9.52 8.43 0.33
CA ARG A 237 -10.66 8.94 1.11
C ARG A 237 -11.65 7.85 1.42
N ALA A 238 -12.27 7.94 2.59
CA ALA A 238 -13.35 7.06 2.99
C ALA A 238 -14.59 7.86 3.41
N ARG A 239 -15.77 7.45 2.93
CA ARG A 239 -17.04 8.11 3.26
C ARG A 239 -17.65 7.49 4.51
N VAL A 240 -18.03 8.35 5.46
CA VAL A 240 -18.65 7.92 6.71
C VAL A 240 -20.12 7.56 6.47
N ARG A 241 -20.49 6.33 6.84
CA ARG A 241 -21.85 5.79 6.72
C ARG A 241 -22.84 6.65 7.49
N GLY A 242 -24.05 6.79 6.94
CA GLY A 242 -25.16 7.47 7.61
C GLY A 242 -25.01 9.00 7.68
N THR A 243 -23.99 9.57 7.05
CA THR A 243 -23.79 11.02 6.96
C THR A 243 -24.31 11.56 5.62
N LYS A 244 -24.50 12.89 5.54
CA LYS A 244 -24.81 13.59 4.28
C LYS A 244 -23.54 13.75 3.43
N ASN A 245 -22.91 12.63 3.08
CA ASN A 245 -21.70 12.58 2.25
C ASN A 245 -20.46 13.21 2.92
N THR A 246 -20.23 12.93 4.21
CA THR A 246 -19.00 13.32 4.90
C THR A 246 -17.87 12.37 4.50
N TRP A 247 -16.74 12.93 4.05
CA TRP A 247 -15.55 12.18 3.67
C TRP A 247 -14.40 12.47 4.64
N LEU A 248 -13.71 11.39 5.01
CA LEU A 248 -12.42 11.44 5.71
C LEU A 248 -11.33 11.30 4.67
N THR A 249 -10.43 12.27 4.59
CA THR A 249 -9.21 12.16 3.79
C THR A 249 -8.13 11.53 4.67
N ILE A 250 -7.77 10.29 4.37
CA ILE A 250 -6.76 9.52 5.12
C ILE A 250 -5.37 9.85 4.60
N ILE A 251 -5.23 9.90 3.28
CA ILE A 251 -4.00 10.33 2.59
C ILE A 251 -4.37 11.48 1.67
N ASP A 252 -3.61 12.56 1.74
CA ASP A 252 -3.79 13.75 0.92
C ASP A 252 -2.51 13.96 0.09
N LYS A 253 -2.55 13.55 -1.18
CA LYS A 253 -1.44 13.68 -2.14
C LYS A 253 -0.10 13.13 -1.62
N GLY A 254 -0.15 11.94 -1.02
CA GLY A 254 1.01 11.26 -0.44
C GLY A 254 1.27 11.58 1.03
N GLU A 255 0.59 12.56 1.63
CA GLU A 255 0.76 12.87 3.06
C GLU A 255 -0.28 12.12 3.91
N LEU A 256 0.16 11.45 4.97
CA LEU A 256 -0.74 10.86 5.96
C LEU A 256 -1.36 11.94 6.86
N THR A 257 -2.66 12.19 6.72
CA THR A 257 -3.31 13.36 7.35
C THR A 257 -3.35 13.29 8.87
N ALA A 258 -3.21 12.10 9.47
CA ALA A 258 -3.14 11.92 10.91
C ALA A 258 -2.05 12.80 11.55
N TYR A 259 -0.89 12.97 10.88
CA TYR A 259 0.21 13.79 11.39
C TYR A 259 -0.07 15.29 11.45
N ARG A 260 -1.15 15.76 10.82
CA ARG A 260 -1.63 17.14 10.96
C ARG A 260 -2.38 17.39 12.27
N SER A 261 -2.82 16.34 12.96
CA SER A 261 -3.73 16.49 14.10
C SER A 261 -3.07 17.20 15.29
N PRO A 262 -3.79 18.11 15.99
CA PRO A 262 -3.26 18.82 17.15
C PRO A 262 -2.78 17.89 18.27
N GLU A 263 -3.46 16.76 18.45
CA GLU A 263 -3.11 15.75 19.45
C GLU A 263 -1.76 15.08 19.15
N LEU A 264 -1.53 14.65 17.91
CA LEU A 264 -0.23 14.10 17.51
C LEU A 264 0.89 15.12 17.60
N ARG A 265 0.61 16.38 17.24
CA ARG A 265 1.58 17.46 17.39
C ARG A 265 1.92 17.72 18.86
N ALA A 266 0.93 17.66 19.75
CA ALA A 266 1.14 17.78 21.20
C ALA A 266 1.92 16.59 21.77
N LEU A 267 1.68 15.37 21.29
CA LEU A 267 2.45 14.20 21.70
C LEU A 267 3.90 14.28 21.20
N ALA A 268 4.09 14.66 19.93
CA ALA A 268 5.40 14.80 19.31
C ALA A 268 6.27 15.88 19.97
N SER A 269 5.68 16.91 20.60
CA SER A 269 6.44 17.97 21.27
C SER A 269 7.24 17.47 22.48
N ARG A 270 6.96 16.26 22.98
CA ARG A 270 7.76 15.60 24.02
C ARG A 270 9.13 15.13 23.51
N TYR A 271 9.30 15.03 22.19
CA TYR A 271 10.49 14.48 21.54
C TYR A 271 11.31 15.53 20.76
N GLY A 272 10.81 16.76 20.63
CA GLY A 272 11.47 17.84 19.89
C GLY A 272 10.46 18.81 19.29
N ASP A 273 10.88 19.59 18.29
CA ASP A 273 9.94 20.39 17.49
C ASP A 273 9.01 19.44 16.71
N PRO A 274 7.67 19.49 16.90
CA PRO A 274 6.74 18.66 16.16
C PRO A 274 6.88 18.76 14.65
N ASN A 275 7.31 19.92 14.12
CA ASN A 275 7.53 20.08 12.69
C ASN A 275 8.70 19.20 12.21
N ASP A 276 9.80 19.12 12.98
CA ASP A 276 10.93 18.26 12.61
C ASP A 276 10.61 16.77 12.80
N ILE A 277 9.91 16.44 13.90
CA ILE A 277 9.56 15.07 14.23
C ILE A 277 8.57 14.49 13.22
N LEU A 278 7.52 15.22 12.84
CA LEU A 278 6.43 14.71 12.00
C LEU A 278 6.63 14.90 10.50
N ASN A 279 7.56 15.78 10.08
CA ASN A 279 7.80 16.00 8.65
C ASN A 279 8.36 14.76 7.96
N GLU A 280 8.08 14.62 6.67
CA GLU A 280 8.66 13.56 5.85
C GLU A 280 10.16 13.83 5.60
N ASP A 281 10.99 12.82 5.81
CA ASP A 281 12.42 12.91 5.50
C ASP A 281 12.68 12.75 3.99
N TRP A 282 11.68 12.26 3.23
CA TRP A 282 11.76 12.05 1.80
C TRP A 282 10.40 12.21 1.12
N VAL A 283 10.40 12.96 0.03
CA VAL A 283 9.29 13.09 -0.90
C VAL A 283 9.77 12.58 -2.27
N PRO A 284 8.99 11.76 -2.98
CA PRO A 284 9.36 11.24 -4.30
C PRO A 284 9.60 12.39 -5.29
N HIS A 285 10.54 12.21 -6.22
CA HIS A 285 10.80 13.19 -7.28
C HIS A 285 10.17 12.72 -8.59
N ILE A 286 8.99 13.24 -8.92
CA ILE A 286 8.23 12.83 -10.10
C ILE A 286 8.05 14.03 -11.04
N PRO A 287 8.86 14.13 -12.11
CA PRO A 287 8.79 15.21 -13.11
C PRO A 287 7.38 15.36 -13.69
N GLY A 288 6.90 16.60 -13.77
CA GLY A 288 5.56 16.93 -14.27
C GLY A 288 4.42 16.72 -13.26
N ILE A 289 4.69 16.14 -12.09
CA ILE A 289 3.71 16.01 -11.00
C ILE A 289 4.10 16.91 -9.82
N ASN A 290 5.23 16.62 -9.16
CA ASN A 290 5.71 17.40 -8.01
C ASN A 290 7.14 17.94 -8.20
N ALA A 291 7.75 17.69 -9.36
CA ALA A 291 9.07 18.18 -9.74
C ALA A 291 9.08 18.79 -11.16
N PRO A 292 10.03 19.67 -11.48
CA PRO A 292 10.17 20.23 -12.83
C PRO A 292 10.38 19.14 -13.90
N GLY A 293 9.76 19.33 -15.07
CA GLY A 293 9.87 18.42 -16.22
C GLY A 293 8.51 18.06 -16.80
N LYS A 294 8.47 17.01 -17.62
CA LYS A 294 7.24 16.48 -18.25
C LYS A 294 7.00 15.05 -17.79
N TYR A 295 5.77 14.76 -17.37
CA TYR A 295 5.41 13.43 -16.89
C TYR A 295 5.50 12.38 -18.00
N GLU A 296 5.18 12.74 -19.24
CA GLU A 296 5.20 11.83 -20.38
C GLU A 296 6.62 11.35 -20.72
N ASP A 297 7.64 12.15 -20.40
CA ASP A 297 9.04 11.77 -20.59
C ASP A 297 9.52 10.90 -19.43
N TYR A 298 9.14 11.25 -18.18
CA TYR A 298 9.40 10.43 -16.99
C TYR A 298 8.77 9.04 -17.11
N ALA A 299 7.49 8.98 -17.46
CA ALA A 299 6.68 7.76 -17.50
C ALA A 299 7.17 6.72 -18.52
N LYS A 300 8.02 7.10 -19.49
CA LYS A 300 8.62 6.16 -20.45
C LYS A 300 9.86 5.45 -19.90
N ASP A 301 10.63 6.12 -19.05
CA ASP A 301 11.82 5.59 -18.41
C ASP A 301 12.02 6.21 -17.01
N PRO A 302 11.24 5.77 -16.01
CA PRO A 302 11.31 6.35 -14.67
C PRO A 302 12.66 6.06 -14.00
N TRP A 303 13.30 4.95 -14.37
CA TRP A 303 14.59 4.52 -13.84
C TRP A 303 15.65 5.60 -14.04
N LYS A 304 15.70 6.23 -15.22
CA LYS A 304 16.62 7.33 -15.50
C LYS A 304 16.54 8.44 -14.44
N THR A 305 15.32 8.85 -14.10
CA THR A 305 15.08 9.89 -13.09
C THR A 305 15.49 9.41 -11.70
N PHE A 306 15.06 8.22 -11.28
CA PHE A 306 15.41 7.68 -9.97
C PHE A 306 16.93 7.52 -9.81
N ALA A 307 17.62 6.98 -10.80
CA ALA A 307 19.08 6.80 -10.78
C ALA A 307 19.82 8.15 -10.72
N GLU A 308 19.38 9.16 -11.48
CA GLU A 308 19.97 10.51 -11.43
C GLU A 308 19.77 11.18 -10.06
N VAL A 309 18.57 11.08 -9.48
CA VAL A 309 18.27 11.61 -8.14
C VAL A 309 19.12 10.89 -7.09
N MET A 310 19.20 9.56 -7.12
CA MET A 310 19.99 8.80 -6.14
C MET A 310 21.49 9.10 -6.24
N LYS A 311 22.02 9.32 -7.45
CA LYS A 311 23.40 9.80 -7.62
C LYS A 311 23.63 11.15 -6.95
N LYS A 312 22.68 12.10 -7.09
CA LYS A 312 22.75 13.41 -6.42
C LYS A 312 22.66 13.28 -4.90
N VAL A 313 21.80 12.39 -4.39
CA VAL A 313 21.67 12.12 -2.94
C VAL A 313 23.00 11.59 -2.38
N ASN A 314 23.59 10.59 -3.04
CA ASN A 314 24.88 10.02 -2.64
C ASN A 314 26.01 11.06 -2.68
N ALA A 315 26.00 11.95 -3.68
CA ALA A 315 26.95 13.06 -3.77
C ALA A 315 26.68 14.18 -2.74
N GLY A 316 25.57 14.14 -1.99
CA GLY A 316 25.15 15.21 -1.10
C GLY A 316 24.72 16.49 -1.81
N ALA A 317 24.42 16.41 -3.11
CA ALA A 317 24.08 17.53 -3.98
C ALA A 317 22.58 17.60 -4.32
N TYR A 318 21.75 16.71 -3.74
CA TYR A 318 20.31 16.73 -3.96
C TYR A 318 19.65 17.82 -3.11
N GLU A 319 19.22 18.89 -3.76
CA GLU A 319 18.72 20.13 -3.13
C GLU A 319 17.42 19.95 -2.33
N TYR A 320 16.68 18.86 -2.57
CA TYR A 320 15.44 18.50 -1.90
C TYR A 320 15.61 17.37 -0.86
N PHE A 321 16.85 16.97 -0.54
CA PHE A 321 17.11 16.03 0.55
C PHE A 321 17.00 16.74 1.91
N TYR A 322 16.17 16.23 2.82
CA TYR A 322 16.06 16.77 4.18
C TYR A 322 16.88 15.95 5.20
N PRO A 323 17.56 16.59 6.17
CA PRO A 323 17.87 18.02 6.19
C PRO A 323 18.92 18.37 5.13
N LYS A 324 18.86 19.60 4.60
CA LYS A 324 19.94 20.13 3.74
C LYS A 324 21.26 19.99 4.50
N LYS A 325 22.26 19.34 3.90
CA LYS A 325 23.62 19.35 4.47
C LYS A 325 24.05 20.80 4.59
N LYS A 326 24.39 21.23 5.81
CA LYS A 326 24.95 22.55 6.09
C LYS A 326 26.31 22.71 5.45
#